data_AF-A0A0T5Z8A0-F1
#
_entry.id   AF-A0A0T5Z8A0-F1
#
_cell.length_a   1.000
_cell.length_b   1.000
_cell.length_c   1.000
_cell.angle_alpha   90.00
_cell.angle_beta   90.00
_cell.angle_gamma   90.00
#
_symmetry.space_group_name_H-M   'P 1'
#
loop_
_entity.id
_entity.type
_entity.pdbx_description
1 polymer ?
#
loop_
_entity_poly.entity_id
_entity_poly.type
_entity_poly.pdbx_seq_one_letter_code
_entity_poly.pdbx_strand_id
1 'polypeptide(L)'
;MALQRARSAEEFVEWIKQAMFEVEDLRACYEYQMEELGRYPAFLDPLEEGVKGLYQLMVDGEYRFGREDLPFIEIANKHADDIPFNTLLRQINETHRKGIDVDAP
;
A
#
# COMPACT_ATOMS: atom_id res chain seq x y z
N MET A 1 13.76 1.62 13.48
CA MET A 1 12.85 2.79 13.49
C MET A 1 11.44 2.28 13.63
N ALA A 2 10.61 2.91 14.47
CA ALA A 2 9.19 2.56 14.55
C ALA A 2 8.48 3.11 13.30
N LEU A 3 7.52 2.36 12.75
CA LEU A 3 6.68 2.85 11.64
C LEU A 3 5.75 3.94 12.18
N GLN A 4 5.65 5.05 11.46
CA GLN A 4 4.70 6.11 11.80
C GLN A 4 3.29 5.68 11.40
N ARG A 5 2.32 6.05 12.24
CA ARG A 5 0.90 5.89 11.97
C ARG A 5 0.31 7.22 11.52
N ALA A 6 -0.73 7.18 10.70
CA ALA A 6 -1.42 8.41 10.28
C ALA A 6 -2.02 9.11 11.50
N ARG A 7 -2.03 10.45 11.50
CA ARG A 7 -2.56 11.32 12.57
C ARG A 7 -4.04 11.64 12.38
N SER A 8 -4.57 11.43 11.17
CA SER A 8 -5.99 11.58 10.87
C SER A 8 -6.47 10.57 9.82
N ALA A 9 -7.78 10.50 9.63
CA ALA A 9 -8.38 9.66 8.59
C ALA A 9 -8.05 10.19 7.19
N GLU A 10 -8.00 11.51 7.03
CA GLU A 10 -7.58 12.18 5.80
C GLU A 10 -6.14 11.82 5.45
N GLU A 11 -5.21 11.91 6.41
CA GLU A 11 -3.81 11.51 6.17
C GLU A 11 -3.71 10.04 5.78
N PHE A 12 -4.49 9.17 6.42
CA PHE A 12 -4.53 7.75 6.08
C PHE A 12 -5.03 7.51 4.64
N VAL A 13 -6.07 8.24 4.22
CA VAL A 13 -6.58 8.22 2.85
C VAL A 13 -5.52 8.72 1.86
N GLU A 14 -4.81 9.81 2.20
CA GLU A 14 -3.73 10.34 1.35
C GLU A 14 -2.59 9.33 1.18
N TRP A 15 -2.21 8.59 2.23
CA TRP A 15 -1.20 7.52 2.11
C TRP A 15 -1.64 6.41 1.17
N ILE A 16 -2.92 6.05 1.18
CA ILE A 16 -3.46 5.02 0.27
C ILE A 16 -3.48 5.54 -1.17
N LYS A 17 -3.84 6.80 -1.39
CA LYS A 17 -3.74 7.44 -2.71
C LYS A 17 -2.30 7.49 -3.21
N GLN A 18 -1.36 7.83 -2.32
CA GLN A 18 0.06 7.77 -2.64
C GLN A 18 0.47 6.35 -3.02
N ALA A 19 0.07 5.33 -2.26
CA ALA A 19 0.37 3.94 -2.59
C ALA A 19 -0.20 3.52 -3.95
N MET A 20 -1.41 3.98 -4.32
CA MET A 20 -1.95 3.74 -5.66
C MET A 20 -1.08 4.36 -6.75
N PHE A 21 -0.66 5.62 -6.58
CA PHE A 21 0.22 6.31 -7.52
C PHE A 21 1.57 5.58 -7.66
N GLU A 22 2.18 5.17 -6.56
CA GLU A 22 3.48 4.49 -6.54
C GLU A 22 3.41 3.10 -7.20
N VAL A 23 2.30 2.37 -7.05
CA VAL A 23 2.09 1.10 -7.77
C VAL A 23 1.95 1.33 -9.27
N GLU A 24 1.25 2.38 -9.69
CA GLU A 24 1.11 2.74 -11.10
C GLU A 24 2.45 3.20 -11.70
N ASP A 25 3.25 3.96 -10.95
CA ASP A 25 4.60 4.37 -11.35
C ASP A 25 5.53 3.16 -11.48
N LEU A 26 5.50 2.24 -10.52
CA LEU A 26 6.25 0.98 -10.59
C LEU A 26 5.86 0.14 -11.81
N ARG A 27 4.56 0.06 -12.13
CA ARG A 27 4.07 -0.61 -13.34
C ARG A 27 4.64 0.05 -14.59
N ALA A 28 4.60 1.38 -14.67
CA ALA A 28 5.17 2.11 -15.79
C ALA A 28 6.68 1.86 -15.92
N CYS A 29 7.44 1.82 -14.82
CA CYS A 29 8.86 1.45 -14.84
C CYS A 29 9.11 0.07 -15.45
N TYR A 30 8.28 -0.93 -15.13
CA TYR A 30 8.38 -2.26 -15.74
C TYR A 30 7.91 -2.28 -17.19
N GLU A 31 6.91 -1.48 -17.56
CA GLU A 31 6.45 -1.34 -18.95
C GLU A 31 7.57 -0.84 -19.85
N TYR A 32 8.34 0.16 -19.41
CA TYR A 32 9.53 0.63 -20.13
C TYR A 32 10.61 -0.45 -20.30
N GLN A 33 10.68 -1.42 -19.39
CA GLN A 33 11.63 -2.54 -19.42
C GLN A 33 11.01 -3.81 -20.03
N MET A 34 9.78 -3.73 -20.55
CA MET A 34 9.00 -4.92 -20.94
C MET A 34 9.62 -5.69 -22.10
N GLU A 35 10.35 -5.00 -22.99
CA GLU A 35 11.11 -5.63 -24.08
C GLU A 35 12.19 -6.59 -23.55
N GLU A 36 12.81 -6.28 -22.41
CA GLU A 36 13.85 -7.11 -21.77
C GLU A 36 13.25 -8.16 -20.82
N LEU A 37 12.19 -7.80 -20.09
CA LEU A 37 11.58 -8.65 -19.07
C LEU A 37 10.62 -9.71 -19.65
N GLY A 38 10.01 -9.43 -20.80
CA GLY A 38 9.03 -10.29 -21.47
C GLY A 38 7.67 -10.45 -20.76
N ARG A 39 7.58 -10.14 -19.45
CA ARG A 39 6.34 -10.13 -18.66
C ARG A 39 6.50 -9.29 -17.38
N TYR A 40 5.38 -8.83 -16.83
CA TYR A 40 5.36 -8.21 -15.51
C TYR A 40 5.72 -9.20 -14.39
N PRO A 41 6.30 -8.72 -13.27
CA PRO A 41 6.43 -9.52 -12.06
C PRO A 41 5.06 -9.98 -11.56
N ALA A 42 4.96 -11.25 -11.14
CA ALA A 42 3.70 -11.85 -10.70
C ALA A 42 3.10 -11.21 -9.43
N PHE A 43 3.87 -10.39 -8.71
CA PHE A 43 3.39 -9.68 -7.53
C PHE A 43 2.65 -8.37 -7.86
N LEU A 44 2.80 -7.84 -9.09
CA LEU A 44 2.35 -6.49 -9.43
C LEU A 44 0.83 -6.39 -9.47
N ASP A 45 0.16 -7.31 -10.17
CA ASP A 45 -1.31 -7.30 -10.27
C ASP A 45 -1.98 -7.47 -8.89
N PRO A 46 -1.62 -8.46 -8.05
CA PRO A 46 -2.27 -8.63 -6.75
C PRO A 46 -1.95 -7.49 -5.77
N LEU A 47 -0.77 -6.86 -5.88
CA LEU A 47 -0.44 -5.67 -5.08
C LEU A 47 -1.33 -4.49 -5.47
N GLU A 48 -1.49 -4.23 -6.77
CA GLU A 48 -2.35 -3.17 -7.29
C GLU A 48 -3.80 -3.38 -6.92
N GLU A 49 -4.33 -4.59 -7.13
CA GLU A 49 -5.69 -4.96 -6.75
C GLU A 49 -5.92 -4.78 -5.24
N GLY A 50 -4.95 -5.16 -4.41
CA GLY A 50 -5.04 -5.01 -2.96
C GLY A 50 -5.12 -3.55 -2.51
N VAL A 51 -4.27 -2.69 -3.08
CA VAL A 51 -4.26 -1.25 -2.73
C VAL A 51 -5.51 -0.54 -3.27
N LYS A 52 -5.90 -0.79 -4.53
CA LYS A 52 -7.12 -0.23 -5.14
C LYS A 52 -8.37 -0.72 -4.43
N GLY A 53 -8.43 -2.00 -4.05
CA GLY A 53 -9.53 -2.57 -3.29
C GLY A 53 -9.69 -1.92 -1.91
N LEU A 54 -8.58 -1.65 -1.21
CA LEU A 54 -8.61 -0.91 0.06
C LEU A 54 -9.18 0.50 -0.11
N TYR A 55 -8.75 1.22 -1.14
CA TYR A 55 -9.28 2.55 -1.44
C TYR A 55 -10.78 2.50 -1.77
N GLN A 56 -11.20 1.50 -2.55
CA GLN A 56 -12.60 1.31 -2.92
C GLN A 56 -13.49 1.11 -1.68
N LEU A 57 -13.07 0.28 -0.71
CA LEU A 57 -13.78 0.12 0.56
C LEU A 57 -13.96 1.45 1.31
N MET A 58 -13.01 2.39 1.19
CA MET A 58 -13.12 3.71 1.80
C MET A 58 -14.12 4.60 1.07
N VAL A 59 -14.10 4.58 -0.26
CA VAL A 59 -15.06 5.31 -1.10
C VAL A 59 -16.49 4.83 -0.84
N ASP A 60 -16.66 3.51 -0.66
CA ASP A 60 -17.96 2.90 -0.41
C ASP A 60 -18.43 3.06 1.06
N GLY A 61 -17.57 3.60 1.93
CA GLY A 61 -17.86 3.77 3.36
C GLY A 61 -17.91 2.44 4.14
N GLU A 62 -17.40 1.36 3.56
CA GLU A 62 -17.37 0.02 4.14
C GLU A 62 -16.06 -0.27 4.89
N TYR A 63 -15.03 0.56 4.69
CA TYR A 63 -13.75 0.41 5.36
C TYR A 63 -13.86 0.53 6.88
N ARG A 64 -13.19 -0.40 7.57
CA ARG A 64 -13.03 -0.39 9.02
C ARG A 64 -11.60 -0.76 9.38
N PHE A 65 -11.06 -0.11 10.41
CA PHE A 65 -9.79 -0.52 11.02
C PHE A 65 -9.91 -1.93 11.58
N GLY A 66 -8.91 -2.76 11.31
CA GLY A 66 -8.83 -4.16 11.69
C GLY A 66 -7.71 -4.42 12.70
N ARG A 67 -7.43 -5.69 12.99
CA ARG A 67 -6.25 -6.10 13.78
C ARG A 67 -5.31 -7.02 13.00
N GLU A 68 -5.88 -7.65 11.97
CA GLU A 68 -5.21 -8.42 10.94
C GLU A 68 -4.37 -7.54 10.01
N ASP A 69 -3.39 -8.15 9.36
CA ASP A 69 -2.65 -7.49 8.29
C ASP A 69 -3.52 -7.35 7.04
N LEU A 70 -3.34 -6.26 6.30
CA LEU A 70 -3.99 -6.08 5.01
C LEU A 70 -3.56 -7.19 4.02
N PRO A 71 -4.45 -7.66 3.13
CA PRO A 71 -4.17 -8.82 2.27
C PRO A 71 -2.91 -8.71 1.41
N PHE A 72 -2.54 -7.50 1.00
CA PHE A 72 -1.35 -7.24 0.17
C PHE A 72 -0.03 -7.17 0.95
N ILE A 73 -0.05 -7.24 2.29
CA ILE A 73 1.14 -7.04 3.12
C ILE A 73 2.09 -8.23 3.07
N GLU A 74 1.56 -9.45 2.92
CA GLU A 74 2.40 -10.62 2.70
C GLU A 74 3.25 -10.45 1.42
N ILE A 75 2.63 -9.95 0.36
CA ILE A 75 3.29 -9.67 -0.92
C ILE A 75 4.33 -8.56 -0.77
N ALA A 76 3.95 -7.45 -0.12
CA ALA A 76 4.84 -6.32 0.13
C ALA A 76 6.10 -6.71 0.92
N ASN A 77 5.95 -7.58 1.92
CA ASN A 77 7.08 -8.07 2.72
C ASN A 77 7.96 -9.05 1.95
N LYS A 78 7.35 -9.93 1.13
CA LYS A 78 8.10 -10.90 0.32
C LYS A 78 8.94 -10.25 -0.77
N HIS A 79 8.43 -9.15 -1.34
CA HIS A 79 9.07 -8.40 -2.42
C HIS A 79 9.60 -7.04 -1.92
N ALA A 80 10.03 -6.99 -0.66
CA ALA A 80 10.44 -5.76 0.00
C ALA A 80 11.58 -5.03 -0.72
N ASP A 81 12.51 -5.77 -1.31
CA ASP A 81 13.66 -5.24 -2.05
C ASP A 81 13.28 -4.76 -3.47
N ASP A 82 12.19 -5.30 -4.04
CA ASP A 82 11.68 -4.95 -5.37
C ASP A 82 10.67 -3.79 -5.33
N ILE A 83 10.11 -3.47 -4.15
CA ILE A 83 9.05 -2.47 -3.97
C ILE A 83 9.64 -1.23 -3.28
N PRO A 84 9.92 -0.14 -4.01
CA PRO A 84 10.63 1.04 -3.47
C PRO A 84 9.83 1.78 -2.38
N PHE A 85 8.51 1.65 -2.38
CA PHE A 85 7.58 2.26 -1.42
C PHE A 85 7.08 1.27 -0.35
N ASN A 86 7.77 0.15 -0.12
CA ASN A 86 7.34 -0.85 0.88
C ASN A 86 7.14 -0.24 2.28
N THR A 87 7.97 0.73 2.67
CA THR A 87 7.81 1.44 3.94
C THR A 87 6.41 2.08 4.07
N LEU A 88 5.88 2.68 3.00
CA LEU A 88 4.54 3.26 2.96
C LEU A 88 3.46 2.19 3.17
N LEU A 89 3.56 1.06 2.48
CA LEU A 89 2.62 -0.07 2.64
C LEU A 89 2.60 -0.58 4.10
N ARG A 90 3.77 -0.66 4.72
CA ARG A 90 3.90 -1.06 6.13
C ARG A 90 3.31 -0.01 7.08
N GLN A 91 3.45 1.28 6.80
CA GLN A 91 2.83 2.37 7.57
C GLN A 91 1.30 2.34 7.46
N ILE A 92 0.77 2.09 6.26
CA ILE A 92 -0.66 1.90 6.02
C ILE A 92 -1.18 0.73 6.86
N ASN A 93 -0.48 -0.41 6.83
CA ASN A 93 -0.87 -1.57 7.62
C ASN A 93 -0.77 -1.37 9.13
N GLU A 94 0.27 -0.68 9.59
CA GLU A 94 0.43 -0.34 11.00
C GLU A 94 -0.74 0.54 11.49
N THR A 95 -1.14 1.52 10.67
CA THR A 95 -2.30 2.38 10.94
C THR A 95 -3.60 1.58 10.88
N HIS A 96 -3.74 0.68 9.91
CA HIS A 96 -4.90 -0.23 9.83
C HIS A 96 -5.08 -1.04 11.11
N ARG A 97 -3.99 -1.62 11.64
CA ARG A 97 -3.99 -2.53 12.78
C ARG A 97 -4.10 -1.86 14.15
N LYS A 98 -3.51 -0.68 14.28
CA LYS A 98 -3.39 0.04 15.56
C LYS A 98 -4.26 1.28 15.64
N GLY A 99 -4.96 1.62 14.56
CA GLY A 99 -5.71 2.86 14.42
C GLY A 99 -4.80 4.08 14.26
N ILE A 100 -5.46 5.22 14.10
CA ILE A 100 -4.85 6.55 13.94
C ILE A 100 -4.15 6.99 15.23
N ASP A 101 -3.04 7.70 15.09
CA ASP A 101 -2.25 8.25 16.19
C ASP A 101 -2.58 9.72 16.44
N VAL A 102 -3.63 9.95 17.23
CA VAL A 102 -4.14 11.31 17.54
C VAL A 102 -3.25 12.08 18.52
N ASP A 103 -2.34 11.40 19.21
CA ASP A 103 -1.47 11.96 20.25
C ASP A 103 -0.02 12.19 19.77
N ALA A 104 0.26 11.94 18.49
CA ALA A 104 1.58 12.20 17.92
C ALA A 104 1.89 13.72 17.93
N PRO A 105 3.02 14.15 18.51
CA PRO A 105 3.36 15.57 18.69
C PRO A 105 3.56 16.34 17.38
#